data_AF-A0A2D5ILS8-F1
#
_entry.id   AF-A0A2D5ILS8-F1
#
_cell.length_a   1.000
_cell.length_b   1.000
_cell.length_c   1.000
_cell.angle_alpha   90.00
_cell.angle_beta   90.00
_cell.angle_gamma   90.00
#
_symmetry.space_group_name_H-M   'P 1'
#
loop_
_entity.id
_entity.type
_entity.pdbx_description
1 polymer ?
#
loop_
_entity_poly.entity_id
_entity_poly.type
_entity_poly.pdbx_seq_one_letter_code
_entity_poly.pdbx_strand_id
1 'polypeptide(L)'
;MVDQINHHLYRKRGFYYFSRRVPKALLDDYPKPRIVLALKTRHFRDASRQSQILSKRLDDQWSYMQLDAIGLDNVQAKVFQPAKGAASLMSEATAFYLRLRGDGKDIVFVRAAQRNAN
;
A
#
# COMPACT_ATOMS: atom_id res chain seq x y z
N MET A 1 33.92 -12.68 -18.84
CA MET A 1 33.42 -13.15 -17.53
C MET A 1 32.44 -12.11 -17.01
N VAL A 2 31.25 -12.51 -16.53
CA VAL A 2 30.23 -11.58 -15.99
C VAL A 2 30.26 -11.71 -14.47
N ASP A 3 30.88 -10.74 -13.80
CA ASP A 3 31.02 -10.77 -12.35
C ASP A 3 29.67 -10.40 -11.71
N GLN A 4 29.03 -11.38 -11.06
CA GLN A 4 27.81 -11.18 -10.30
C GLN A 4 28.19 -10.69 -8.90
N ILE A 5 28.08 -9.39 -8.67
CA ILE A 5 28.61 -8.72 -7.46
C ILE A 5 27.54 -8.69 -6.35
N ASN A 6 26.25 -8.70 -6.72
CA ASN A 6 25.11 -8.85 -5.81
C ASN A 6 24.06 -9.73 -6.50
N HIS A 7 23.10 -10.29 -5.75
CA HIS A 7 22.06 -11.20 -6.26
C HIS A 7 21.36 -10.70 -7.54
N HIS A 8 21.28 -9.38 -7.76
CA HIS A 8 20.67 -8.76 -8.93
C HIS A 8 21.57 -7.79 -9.71
N LEU A 9 22.88 -7.76 -9.43
CA LEU A 9 23.79 -6.78 -10.04
C LEU A 9 24.95 -7.47 -10.75
N TYR A 10 25.24 -7.05 -11.97
CA TYR A 10 26.44 -7.47 -12.69
C TYR A 10 27.09 -6.32 -13.44
N ARG A 11 28.39 -6.44 -13.73
CA ARG A 11 29.14 -5.43 -14.48
C ARG A 11 29.36 -5.87 -15.92
N LYS A 12 29.14 -4.97 -16.88
CA LYS A 12 29.42 -5.19 -18.31
C LYS A 12 29.95 -3.91 -18.94
N ARG A 13 31.14 -3.99 -19.57
CA ARG A 13 31.80 -2.85 -20.25
C ARG A 13 31.93 -1.60 -19.35
N GLY A 14 32.29 -1.80 -18.08
CA GLY A 14 32.48 -0.72 -17.11
C GLY A 14 31.20 -0.11 -16.51
N PHE A 15 30.02 -0.52 -16.97
CA PHE A 15 28.73 -0.09 -16.40
C PHE A 15 28.07 -1.21 -15.61
N TYR A 16 27.29 -0.83 -14.61
CA TYR A 16 26.45 -1.75 -13.86
C TYR A 16 25.10 -1.98 -14.53
N TYR A 17 24.66 -3.23 -14.44
CA TYR A 17 23.37 -3.70 -14.94
C TYR A 17 22.64 -4.39 -13.81
N PHE A 18 21.34 -4.16 -13.77
CA PHE A 18 20.38 -4.87 -12.95
C PHE A 18 19.86 -6.10 -13.71
N SER A 19 19.76 -7.22 -13.02
CA SER A 19 19.22 -8.47 -13.57
C SER A 19 18.40 -9.21 -12.53
N ARG A 20 17.11 -9.41 -12.82
CA ARG A 20 16.21 -10.16 -11.94
C ARG A 20 15.29 -11.06 -12.75
N ARG A 21 15.05 -12.27 -12.24
CA ARG A 21 14.11 -13.22 -12.85
C ARG A 21 12.68 -12.80 -12.53
N VAL A 22 11.79 -12.94 -13.50
CA VAL A 22 10.34 -12.76 -13.30
C VAL A 22 9.80 -14.02 -12.58
N PRO A 23 8.91 -13.87 -11.58
CA PRO A 23 8.25 -15.00 -10.93
C PRO A 23 7.49 -15.85 -11.95
N LYS A 24 7.45 -17.18 -11.73
CA LYS A 24 6.79 -18.11 -12.68
C LYS A 24 5.32 -17.76 -12.95
N ALA A 25 4.60 -17.36 -11.91
CA ALA A 25 3.20 -16.97 -11.99
C ALA A 25 2.95 -15.74 -12.89
N LEU A 26 3.98 -14.94 -13.15
CA LEU A 26 3.90 -13.72 -13.93
C LEU A 26 4.65 -13.85 -15.27
N LEU A 27 5.08 -15.06 -15.66
CA LEU A 27 5.83 -15.23 -16.90
C LEU A 27 4.97 -14.97 -18.14
N ASP A 28 3.68 -15.27 -18.06
CA ASP A 28 2.75 -15.11 -19.18
C ASP A 28 2.51 -13.63 -19.52
N ASP A 29 2.57 -12.74 -18.52
CA ASP A 29 2.39 -11.30 -18.67
C ASP A 29 3.66 -10.56 -19.15
N TYR A 30 4.81 -11.24 -19.19
CA TYR A 30 6.09 -10.63 -19.53
C TYR A 30 6.69 -11.23 -20.81
N PRO A 31 7.21 -10.39 -21.73
CA PRO A 31 7.80 -10.89 -22.97
C PRO A 31 9.12 -11.65 -22.75
N LYS A 32 9.74 -11.52 -21.57
CA LYS A 32 11.03 -12.13 -21.25
C LYS A 32 11.03 -12.64 -19.80
N PRO A 33 11.67 -13.79 -19.52
CA PRO A 33 11.72 -14.38 -18.18
C PRO A 33 12.66 -13.65 -17.21
N ARG A 34 13.41 -12.66 -17.71
CA ARG A 34 14.39 -11.90 -16.93
C ARG A 34 14.37 -10.44 -17.34
N ILE A 35 14.24 -9.58 -16.35
CA ILE A 35 14.33 -8.13 -16.49
C ILE A 35 15.81 -7.77 -16.42
N VAL A 36 16.30 -7.11 -17.46
CA VAL A 36 17.67 -6.61 -17.56
C VAL A 36 17.63 -5.12 -17.86
N LEU A 37 18.25 -4.32 -16.99
CA LEU A 37 18.28 -2.86 -17.11
C LEU A 37 19.69 -2.34 -16.90
N ALA A 38 20.16 -1.45 -17.78
CA ALA A 38 21.41 -0.74 -17.56
C ALA A 38 21.19 0.37 -16.51
N LEU A 39 21.97 0.37 -15.44
CA LEU A 39 21.86 1.36 -14.37
C LEU A 39 22.54 2.70 -14.70
N LYS A 40 23.26 2.76 -15.83
CA LYS A 40 23.98 3.95 -16.33
C LYS A 40 24.98 4.55 -15.34
N THR A 41 25.44 3.76 -14.37
CA THR A 41 26.46 4.16 -13.39
C THR A 41 27.66 3.22 -13.43
N ARG A 42 28.84 3.78 -13.14
CA ARG A 42 30.10 3.05 -12.96
C ARG A 42 30.47 2.87 -11.48
N HIS A 43 29.74 3.52 -10.58
CA HIS A 43 29.99 3.47 -9.14
C HIS A 43 29.14 2.38 -8.49
N PHE A 44 29.79 1.52 -7.71
CA PHE A 44 29.12 0.39 -7.07
C PHE A 44 28.04 0.83 -6.07
N ARG A 45 28.31 1.86 -5.25
CA ARG A 45 27.38 2.36 -4.23
C ARG A 45 26.06 2.83 -4.85
N ASP A 46 26.13 3.59 -5.95
CA ASP A 46 24.94 4.06 -6.65
C ASP A 46 24.21 2.92 -7.34
N ALA A 47 24.94 2.00 -7.97
CA ALA A 47 24.38 0.82 -8.61
C ALA A 47 23.63 -0.07 -7.60
N SER A 48 24.21 -0.26 -6.41
CA SER A 48 23.60 -1.02 -5.32
C SER A 48 22.31 -0.35 -4.82
N ARG A 49 22.35 0.96 -4.57
CA ARG A 49 21.16 1.74 -4.16
C ARG A 49 20.05 1.64 -5.20
N GLN A 50 20.37 1.86 -6.48
CA GLN A 50 19.40 1.77 -7.57
C GLN A 50 18.83 0.34 -7.72
N SER A 51 19.67 -0.68 -7.60
CA SER A 51 19.24 -2.08 -7.63
C SER A 51 18.25 -2.39 -6.51
N GLN A 52 18.48 -1.88 -5.30
CA GLN A 52 17.55 -2.07 -4.18
C GLN A 52 16.21 -1.39 -4.44
N ILE A 53 16.21 -0.15 -4.94
CA ILE A 53 14.99 0.60 -5.29
C ILE A 53 14.21 -0.14 -6.38
N LEU A 54 14.88 -0.61 -7.44
CA LEU A 54 14.25 -1.36 -8.52
C LEU A 54 13.68 -2.70 -8.02
N SER A 55 14.39 -3.38 -7.13
CA SER A 55 13.90 -4.64 -6.55
C SER A 55 12.62 -4.41 -5.77
N LYS A 56 12.61 -3.41 -4.87
CA LYS A 56 11.41 -3.04 -4.10
C LYS A 56 10.23 -2.69 -5.00
N ARG A 57 10.43 -1.84 -6.01
CA ARG A 57 9.36 -1.47 -6.97
C ARG A 57 8.79 -2.67 -7.71
N LEU A 58 9.65 -3.61 -8.12
CA LEU A 58 9.19 -4.84 -8.75
C LEU A 58 8.43 -5.73 -7.78
N ASP A 59 8.86 -5.81 -6.52
CA ASP A 59 8.16 -6.58 -5.49
C ASP A 59 6.77 -6.01 -5.19
N ASP A 60 6.66 -4.68 -5.07
CA ASP A 60 5.38 -4.00 -4.88
C ASP A 60 4.44 -4.23 -6.07
N GLN A 61 4.96 -4.10 -7.30
CA GLN A 61 4.19 -4.32 -8.53
C GLN A 61 3.75 -5.78 -8.68
N TRP A 62 4.63 -6.74 -8.42
CA TRP A 62 4.29 -8.17 -8.50
C TRP A 62 3.30 -8.59 -7.41
N SER A 63 3.41 -8.02 -6.21
CA SER A 63 2.44 -8.21 -5.14
C SER A 63 1.07 -7.71 -5.57
N TYR A 64 1.00 -6.52 -6.16
CA TYR A 64 -0.24 -5.96 -6.71
C TYR A 64 -0.85 -6.88 -7.78
N MET A 65 -0.06 -7.35 -8.74
CA MET A 65 -0.54 -8.28 -9.79
C MET A 65 -1.06 -9.60 -9.22
N GLN A 66 -0.41 -10.14 -8.18
CA GLN A 66 -0.88 -11.36 -7.51
C GLN A 66 -2.18 -11.13 -6.76
N LEU A 67 -2.33 -9.99 -6.08
CA LEU A 67 -3.58 -9.63 -5.39
C LEU A 67 -4.74 -9.45 -6.38
N ASP A 68 -4.46 -8.84 -7.54
CA ASP A 68 -5.43 -8.69 -8.62
C ASP A 68 -5.84 -10.05 -9.20
N ALA A 69 -4.88 -10.95 -9.44
CA ALA A 69 -5.16 -12.32 -9.89
C ALA A 69 -6.03 -13.13 -8.89
N ILE A 70 -5.95 -12.84 -7.59
CA ILE A 70 -6.78 -13.46 -6.55
C ILE A 70 -8.15 -12.75 -6.40
N GLY A 71 -8.37 -11.63 -7.10
CA GLY A 71 -9.60 -10.82 -7.01
C GLY A 71 -9.69 -9.96 -5.75
N LEU A 72 -8.56 -9.73 -5.06
CA LEU A 72 -8.47 -8.98 -3.81
C LEU A 72 -8.20 -7.48 -4.02
N ASP A 73 -7.98 -7.02 -5.25
CA ASP A 73 -7.65 -5.61 -5.53
C ASP A 73 -8.74 -4.63 -5.06
N ASN A 74 -10.00 -5.07 -5.11
CA ASN A 74 -11.15 -4.28 -4.67
C ASN A 74 -11.25 -4.09 -3.15
N VAL A 75 -10.45 -4.79 -2.35
CA VAL A 75 -10.51 -4.69 -0.88
C VAL A 75 -9.91 -3.36 -0.41
N GLN A 76 -8.82 -2.88 -1.01
CA GLN A 76 -8.24 -1.59 -0.62
C GLN A 76 -9.14 -0.41 -1.01
N ALA A 77 -9.78 -0.48 -2.18
CA ALA A 77 -10.75 0.53 -2.61
C ALA A 77 -12.00 0.58 -1.70
N LYS A 78 -12.44 -0.55 -1.15
CA LYS A 78 -13.58 -0.60 -0.20
C LYS A 78 -13.20 -0.19 1.22
N VAL A 79 -11.99 -0.48 1.69
CA VAL A 79 -11.55 -0.15 3.06
C VAL A 79 -11.20 1.33 3.20
N PHE A 80 -10.70 1.96 2.12
CA PHE A 80 -10.34 3.38 2.11
C PHE A 80 -11.34 4.31 1.44
N GLN A 81 -12.52 3.82 1.03
CA GLN A 81 -13.64 4.74 0.91
C GLN A 81 -13.86 5.28 2.32
N PRO A 82 -13.66 6.58 2.60
CA PRO A 82 -14.29 7.15 3.77
C PRO A 82 -15.75 6.80 3.53
N ALA A 83 -16.33 5.98 4.40
CA ALA A 83 -17.76 5.87 4.40
C ALA A 83 -18.21 7.33 4.38
N LYS A 84 -18.94 7.75 3.34
CA LYS A 84 -19.86 8.86 3.44
C LYS A 84 -20.96 8.41 4.42
N GLY A 85 -20.56 7.95 5.61
CA GLY A 85 -21.40 7.98 6.78
C GLY A 85 -21.61 9.47 6.92
N ALA A 86 -22.81 9.89 6.53
CA ALA A 86 -23.40 11.10 7.01
C ALA A 86 -22.90 11.27 8.44
N ALA A 87 -22.04 12.26 8.69
CA ALA A 87 -21.67 12.58 10.05
C ALA A 87 -23.00 12.75 10.75
N SER A 88 -23.33 11.82 11.66
CA SER A 88 -24.63 11.76 12.29
C SER A 88 -24.90 13.16 12.81
N LEU A 89 -26.04 13.74 12.45
CA LEU A 89 -26.35 15.10 12.89
C LEU A 89 -26.17 15.12 14.41
N MET A 90 -25.56 16.17 14.99
CA MET A 90 -25.28 16.19 16.45
C MET A 90 -26.55 15.92 17.28
N SER A 91 -27.73 16.24 16.74
CA SER A 91 -29.04 15.88 17.30
C SER A 91 -29.32 14.37 17.35
N GLU A 92 -28.92 13.62 16.32
CA GLU A 92 -29.09 12.17 16.24
C GLU A 92 -28.14 11.46 17.22
N ALA A 93 -26.90 11.91 17.29
CA ALA A 93 -25.91 11.39 18.25
C ALA A 93 -26.34 11.66 19.71
N THR A 94 -26.91 12.83 20.00
CA THR A 94 -27.39 13.15 21.35
C THR A 94 -28.68 12.43 21.72
N ALA A 95 -29.61 12.25 20.78
CA ALA A 95 -30.78 11.39 21.00
C ALA A 95 -30.36 9.94 21.30
N PHE A 96 -29.37 9.40 20.58
CA PHE A 96 -28.83 8.08 20.82
C PHE A 96 -28.13 7.97 22.18
N TYR A 97 -27.32 8.97 22.55
CA TYR A 97 -26.64 9.02 23.84
C TYR A 97 -27.62 9.04 25.02
N LEU A 98 -28.68 9.84 24.91
CA LEU A 98 -29.73 9.89 25.94
C LEU A 98 -30.50 8.57 26.04
N ARG A 99 -30.74 7.87 24.93
CA ARG A 99 -31.35 6.54 24.95
C ARG A 99 -30.47 5.50 25.63
N LEU A 100 -29.16 5.54 25.39
CA LEU A 100 -28.22 4.56 25.98
C LEU A 100 -27.87 4.84 27.45
N ARG A 101 -27.77 6.12 27.83
CA ARG A 101 -27.19 6.55 29.12
C ARG A 101 -28.14 7.35 29.99
N GLY A 102 -29.37 7.61 29.54
CA GLY A 102 -30.35 8.44 30.23
C GLY A 102 -31.26 7.68 31.19
N ASP A 103 -31.29 6.34 31.14
CA ASP A 103 -32.16 5.58 32.04
C ASP A 103 -31.71 5.73 33.50
N GLY A 104 -32.66 6.05 34.39
CA GLY A 104 -32.42 6.37 35.80
C GLY A 104 -31.70 7.69 36.09
N LYS A 105 -31.51 8.58 35.10
CA LYS A 105 -30.81 9.86 35.30
C LYS A 105 -31.76 11.05 35.46
N ASP A 106 -31.30 12.01 36.25
CA ASP A 106 -32.06 13.20 36.62
C ASP A 106 -32.17 14.21 35.45
N ILE A 107 -33.17 15.10 35.54
CA ILE A 107 -33.50 16.10 34.50
C ILE A 107 -32.32 17.01 34.14
N VAL A 108 -31.38 17.21 35.06
CA VAL A 108 -30.15 17.99 34.85
C VAL A 108 -29.24 17.34 33.82
N PHE A 109 -29.14 16.00 33.82
CA PHE A 109 -28.33 15.23 32.87
C PHE A 109 -28.84 15.39 31.43
N VAL A 110 -30.16 15.31 31.26
CA VAL A 110 -30.81 15.45 29.94
C VAL A 110 -30.61 16.87 29.39
N ARG A 111 -30.81 17.89 30.22
CA ARG A 111 -30.62 19.30 29.84
C ARG A 111 -29.18 19.63 29.48
N ALA A 112 -28.21 19.10 30.24
CA ALA A 112 -26.79 19.30 29.95
C ALA A 112 -26.38 18.68 28.61
N ALA A 113 -26.85 17.46 28.33
CA ALA A 113 -26.58 16.78 27.06
C ALA A 113 -27.19 17.53 25.86
N GLN A 114 -28.42 18.04 26.00
CA GLN A 114 -29.08 18.85 24.96
C GLN A 114 -28.38 20.20 24.73
N ARG A 115 -27.88 20.84 25.79
CA ARG A 115 -27.17 22.12 25.69
C ARG A 115 -25.84 22.00 24.95
N ASN A 116 -25.12 20.90 25.16
CA ASN A 116 -23.84 20.65 24.51
C ASN A 116 -23.98 20.23 23.02
N ALA A 117 -25.21 20.01 22.55
CA ALA A 117 -25.52 19.58 21.19
C ALA A 117 -25.80 20.73 20.22
N ASN A 118 -26.05 21.94 20.76
CA ASN A 118 -26.30 23.19 20.04
C ASN A 118 -25.01 24.00 19.94
#